data_AF-A0A318N278-F1
#
_entry.id   AF-A0A318N278-F1
#
_cell.length_a   1.000
_cell.length_b   1.000
_cell.length_c   1.000
_cell.angle_alpha   90.00
_cell.angle_beta   90.00
_cell.angle_gamma   90.00
#
_symmetry.space_group_name_H-M   'P 1'
#
loop_
_entity.id
_entity.type
_entity.pdbx_description
1 polymer ?
#
loop_
_entity_poly.entity_id
_entity_poly.type
_entity_poly.pdbx_seq_one_letter_code
_entity_poly.pdbx_strand_id
1 'polypeptide(L)'
;MSVIIAFRTHIWNDDIEYMARRLKGSFSKADFIILADESREILDVGDFPKIGHTSDFSEFNIPNIPGQKTLWYNADYPLYALRKALPNYNHYIMIENDVLININLDPLITSLEKKQTDLIAHNILSIPDH
;
A
#
# COMPACT_ATOMS: atom_id res chain seq x y z
N MET A 1 5.28 -6.27 17.06
CA MET A 1 5.53 -5.19 16.08
C MET A 1 4.19 -4.57 15.72
N SER A 2 4.12 -3.37 15.12
CA SER A 2 2.84 -2.81 14.64
C SER A 2 2.96 -2.58 13.14
N VAL A 3 2.28 -3.42 12.38
CA VAL A 3 2.35 -3.48 10.92
C VAL A 3 1.03 -3.07 10.34
N ILE A 4 1.08 -2.19 9.34
CA ILE A 4 -0.08 -1.89 8.51
C ILE A 4 0.19 -2.26 7.06
N ILE A 5 -0.79 -2.94 6.46
CA ILE A 5 -0.85 -3.20 5.04
C ILE A 5 -1.80 -2.19 4.42
N ALA A 6 -1.26 -1.36 3.54
CA ALA A 6 -1.99 -0.39 2.74
C ALA A 6 -2.22 -0.93 1.33
N PHE A 7 -3.48 -1.06 0.94
CA PHE A 7 -3.85 -1.32 -0.45
C PHE A 7 -4.02 0.02 -1.18
N ARG A 8 -3.07 0.33 -2.06
CA ARG A 8 -3.05 1.59 -2.79
C ARG A 8 -3.87 1.49 -4.06
N THR A 9 -4.73 2.48 -4.30
CA THR A 9 -5.55 2.54 -5.52
C THR A 9 -5.90 3.98 -5.87
N HIS A 10 -6.09 4.24 -7.17
CA HIS A 10 -6.56 5.53 -7.71
C HIS A 10 -7.98 5.43 -8.30
N ILE A 11 -8.62 4.28 -8.13
CA ILE A 11 -9.99 3.97 -8.56
C ILE A 11 -10.66 3.07 -7.51
N TRP A 12 -11.99 3.12 -7.43
CA TRP A 12 -12.76 2.19 -6.61
C TRP A 12 -13.97 1.68 -7.40
N ASN A 13 -14.02 0.36 -7.60
CA ASN A 13 -15.10 -0.36 -8.26
C ASN A 13 -15.18 -1.79 -7.68
N ASP A 14 -16.13 -2.60 -8.15
CA ASP A 14 -16.36 -3.96 -7.63
C ASP A 14 -15.12 -4.86 -7.71
N ASP A 15 -14.30 -4.73 -8.77
CA ASP A 15 -13.08 -5.51 -8.94
C ASP A 15 -12.00 -5.11 -7.91
N ILE A 16 -11.78 -3.80 -7.73
CA ILE A 16 -10.86 -3.27 -6.73
C ILE A 16 -11.31 -3.64 -5.32
N GLU A 17 -12.61 -3.55 -5.04
CA GLU A 17 -13.17 -3.95 -3.75
C GLU A 17 -12.96 -5.44 -3.48
N TYR A 18 -13.22 -6.29 -4.48
CA TYR A 18 -12.97 -7.73 -4.37
C TYR A 18 -11.49 -8.02 -4.06
N MET A 19 -10.57 -7.36 -4.76
CA MET A 19 -9.13 -7.51 -4.50
C MET A 19 -8.74 -7.05 -3.10
N ALA A 20 -9.28 -5.91 -2.63
CA ALA A 20 -9.05 -5.42 -1.28
C ALA A 20 -9.57 -6.40 -0.21
N ARG A 21 -10.77 -6.95 -0.38
CA ARG A 21 -11.35 -7.96 0.53
C ARG A 21 -10.50 -9.22 0.57
N ARG A 22 -10.06 -9.70 -0.59
CA ARG A 22 -9.21 -10.88 -0.73
C ARG A 22 -7.86 -10.68 -0.06
N LEU A 23 -7.22 -9.53 -0.28
CA LEU A 23 -5.96 -9.17 0.37
C LEU A 23 -6.13 -9.09 1.89
N LYS A 24 -7.14 -8.36 2.38
CA LYS A 24 -7.44 -8.25 3.82
C LYS A 24 -7.66 -9.63 4.46
N GLY A 25 -8.25 -10.59 3.74
CA GLY A 25 -8.45 -11.96 4.21
C GLY A 25 -7.21 -12.87 4.13
N SER A 26 -6.09 -12.41 3.56
CA SER A 26 -4.88 -13.22 3.34
C SER A 26 -3.88 -13.18 4.51
N PHE A 27 -4.17 -12.42 5.56
CA PHE A 27 -3.29 -12.26 6.73
C PHE A 27 -4.11 -12.05 8.01
N SER A 28 -3.46 -12.25 9.15
CA SER A 28 -4.04 -12.06 10.48
C SER A 28 -3.16 -11.24 11.43
N LYS A 29 -1.91 -10.96 11.05
CA LYS A 29 -0.90 -10.32 11.92
C LYS A 29 -0.64 -8.84 11.66
N ALA A 30 -1.47 -8.19 10.85
CA ALA A 30 -1.33 -6.78 10.51
C ALA A 30 -2.71 -6.11 10.43
N ASP A 31 -2.71 -4.79 10.58
CA ASP A 31 -3.88 -3.97 10.28
C ASP A 31 -3.98 -3.69 8.77
N PHE A 32 -5.17 -3.35 8.29
CA PHE A 32 -5.44 -3.11 6.88
C PHE A 32 -6.04 -1.73 6.64
N ILE A 33 -5.63 -1.07 5.55
CA ILE A 33 -6.20 0.21 5.14
C ILE A 33 -6.18 0.39 3.63
N ILE A 34 -7.12 1.19 3.11
CA ILE A 34 -7.06 1.69 1.73
C ILE A 34 -6.25 2.98 1.72
N LEU A 35 -5.22 3.02 0.88
CA LEU A 35 -4.46 4.23 0.60
C LEU A 35 -4.94 4.80 -0.73
N ALA A 36 -5.89 5.72 -0.65
CA ALA A 36 -6.59 6.27 -1.80
C ALA A 36 -5.81 7.42 -2.42
N ASP A 37 -5.43 7.28 -3.69
CA ASP A 37 -4.94 8.39 -4.50
C ASP A 37 -6.13 9.22 -4.99
N GLU A 38 -6.40 10.29 -4.25
CA GLU A 38 -7.50 11.22 -4.46
C GLU A 38 -7.04 12.46 -5.26
N SER A 39 -5.98 12.34 -6.05
CA SER A 39 -5.48 13.43 -6.92
C SER A 39 -6.51 13.96 -7.91
N ARG A 40 -7.54 13.16 -8.23
CA ARG A 40 -8.62 13.52 -9.17
C ARG A 40 -9.94 13.72 -8.46
N GLU A 41 -10.31 12.79 -7.59
CA GLU A 41 -11.56 12.80 -6.85
C GLU A 41 -11.42 12.01 -5.54
N ILE A 42 -12.34 12.26 -4.61
CA ILE A 42 -12.43 11.49 -3.37
C ILE A 42 -13.00 10.11 -3.69
N LEU A 43 -12.34 9.05 -3.22
CA LEU A 43 -12.81 7.68 -3.44
C LEU A 43 -13.72 7.25 -2.27
N ASP A 44 -14.94 6.85 -2.58
CA ASP A 44 -15.80 6.15 -1.62
C ASP A 44 -15.41 4.67 -1.59
N VAL A 45 -14.87 4.21 -0.46
CA VAL A 45 -14.36 2.84 -0.28
C VAL A 45 -15.28 1.99 0.60
N GLY A 46 -16.52 2.44 0.84
CA GLY A 46 -17.47 1.78 1.72
C GLY A 46 -16.97 1.65 3.15
N ASP A 47 -17.10 0.47 3.74
CA ASP A 47 -16.76 0.20 5.16
C ASP A 47 -15.25 0.04 5.43
N PHE A 48 -14.41 0.17 4.41
CA PHE A 48 -12.97 0.07 4.62
C PHE A 48 -12.41 1.33 5.30
N PRO A 49 -11.47 1.17 6.25
CA PRO A 49 -10.67 2.31 6.69
C PRO A 49 -9.89 2.87 5.49
N LYS A 50 -9.78 4.20 5.42
CA LYS A 50 -9.15 4.93 4.30
C LYS A 50 -8.23 6.03 4.79
N ILE A 51 -7.10 6.19 4.11
CA ILE A 51 -6.31 7.43 4.12
C ILE A 51 -6.25 7.92 2.68
N GLY A 52 -6.74 9.15 2.46
CA GLY A 52 -6.58 9.86 1.20
C GLY A 52 -5.23 10.54 1.12
N HIS A 53 -4.63 10.54 -0.07
CA HIS A 53 -3.49 11.39 -0.41
C HIS A 53 -3.67 11.94 -1.83
N THR A 54 -2.85 12.91 -2.21
CA THR A 54 -2.79 13.39 -3.60
C THR A 54 -1.38 13.18 -4.14
N SER A 55 -1.10 13.65 -5.35
CA SER A 55 0.24 13.73 -5.93
C SER A 55 1.04 14.93 -5.44
N ASP A 56 0.46 15.79 -4.61
CA ASP A 56 1.17 16.89 -3.94
C ASP A 56 1.72 16.44 -2.58
N PHE A 57 3.04 16.30 -2.52
CA PHE A 57 3.80 15.98 -1.30
C PHE A 57 4.66 17.16 -0.83
N SER A 58 4.34 18.38 -1.25
CA SER A 58 5.07 19.59 -0.86
C SER A 58 5.13 19.79 0.65
N GLU A 59 4.12 19.31 1.40
CA GLU A 59 4.11 19.33 2.86
C GLU A 59 5.24 18.51 3.50
N PHE A 60 5.81 17.56 2.78
CA PHE A 60 6.97 16.78 3.19
C PHE A 60 8.29 17.36 2.66
N ASN A 61 8.25 18.53 2.02
CA ASN A 61 9.37 19.12 1.25
C ASN A 61 9.86 18.19 0.13
N ILE A 62 8.97 17.38 -0.43
CA ILE A 62 9.26 16.45 -1.52
C ILE A 62 8.80 17.05 -2.85
N PRO A 63 9.65 17.08 -3.89
CA PRO A 63 9.30 17.71 -5.15
C PRO A 63 8.32 16.87 -5.98
N ASN A 64 7.41 17.53 -6.68
CA ASN A 64 6.49 16.92 -7.64
C ASN A 64 7.19 16.76 -9.01
N ILE A 65 8.08 15.77 -9.13
CA ILE A 65 8.88 15.52 -10.35
C ILE A 65 8.84 14.03 -10.74
N PRO A 66 8.53 13.69 -12.01
CA PRO A 66 8.05 14.56 -13.08
C PRO A 66 6.58 14.94 -12.87
N GLY A 67 6.23 16.23 -13.07
CA GLY A 67 4.86 16.73 -12.91
C GLY A 67 3.83 15.88 -13.65
N GLN A 68 2.64 15.71 -13.05
CA GLN A 68 1.55 14.83 -13.49
C GLN A 68 1.84 13.31 -13.45
N LYS A 69 3.10 12.88 -13.31
CA LYS A 69 3.51 11.47 -13.24
C LYS A 69 4.31 11.13 -11.99
N THR A 70 4.41 12.04 -11.02
CA THR A 70 5.22 11.87 -9.81
C THR A 70 4.94 10.56 -9.09
N LEU A 71 3.68 10.21 -8.93
CA LEU A 71 3.27 8.96 -8.27
C LEU A 71 3.55 7.68 -9.07
N TRP A 72 3.89 7.79 -10.36
CA TRP A 72 4.31 6.65 -11.19
C TRP A 72 5.81 6.40 -11.07
N TYR A 73 6.60 7.46 -10.95
CA TYR A 73 8.06 7.37 -10.81
C TYR A 73 8.50 7.23 -9.35
N ASN A 74 7.69 7.73 -8.41
CA ASN A 74 7.97 7.74 -6.99
C ASN A 74 6.84 7.00 -6.26
N ALA A 75 6.77 5.69 -6.50
CA ALA A 75 5.72 4.84 -5.97
C ALA A 75 5.72 4.78 -4.43
N ASP A 76 6.82 5.13 -3.77
CA ASP A 76 6.96 5.16 -2.32
C ASP A 76 6.39 6.42 -1.65
N TYR A 77 6.14 7.50 -2.40
CA TYR A 77 5.63 8.76 -1.82
C TYR A 77 4.34 8.63 -0.98
N PRO A 78 3.34 7.83 -1.39
CA PRO A 78 2.14 7.59 -0.59
C PRO A 78 2.43 7.08 0.83
N LEU A 79 3.57 6.42 1.07
CA LEU A 79 3.98 5.96 2.40
C LEU A 79 4.22 7.12 3.38
N TYR A 80 4.58 8.32 2.89
CA TYR A 80 4.71 9.50 3.77
C TYR A 80 3.36 9.96 4.30
N ALA A 81 2.32 9.99 3.45
CA ALA A 81 0.96 10.30 3.87
C ALA A 81 0.45 9.26 4.90
N LEU A 82 0.69 7.98 4.62
CA LEU A 82 0.35 6.88 5.52
C LEU A 82 1.06 7.01 6.88
N ARG A 83 2.38 7.27 6.88
CA ARG A 83 3.17 7.44 8.10
C ARG A 83 2.72 8.65 8.92
N LYS A 84 2.39 9.76 8.26
CA LYS A 84 1.89 10.97 8.91
C LYS A 84 0.54 10.74 9.60
N ALA A 85 -0.38 10.04 8.92
CA ALA A 85 -1.71 9.74 9.45
C ALA A 85 -1.68 8.67 10.56
N LEU A 86 -0.74 7.72 10.49
CA LEU A 86 -0.64 6.58 11.40
C LEU A 86 0.77 6.46 12.00
N PRO A 87 1.19 7.42 12.85
CA PRO A 87 2.55 7.51 13.36
C PRO A 87 2.92 6.42 14.38
N ASN A 88 1.94 5.68 14.89
CA ASN A 88 2.15 4.64 15.90
C ASN A 88 2.57 3.28 15.30
N TYR A 89 2.48 3.12 13.98
CA TYR A 89 2.96 1.93 13.29
C TYR A 89 4.46 2.04 13.04
N ASN A 90 5.17 0.92 13.10
CA ASN A 90 6.60 0.89 12.88
C ASN A 90 7.01 0.25 11.55
N HIS A 91 6.10 -0.47 10.89
CA HIS A 91 6.33 -1.03 9.55
C HIS A 91 5.12 -0.78 8.65
N TYR A 92 5.39 -0.35 7.42
CA TYR A 92 4.38 -0.05 6.42
C TYR A 92 4.63 -0.93 5.20
N ILE A 93 3.61 -1.68 4.79
CA ILE A 93 3.64 -2.49 3.57
C ILE A 93 2.60 -1.88 2.63
N MET A 94 3.00 -1.48 1.44
CA MET A 94 2.07 -0.99 0.43
C MET A 94 1.97 -1.98 -0.73
N ILE A 95 0.74 -2.26 -1.15
CA ILE A 95 0.42 -3.15 -2.26
C ILE A 95 -0.44 -2.35 -3.25
N GLU A 96 0.02 -2.25 -4.49
CA GLU A 96 -0.71 -1.57 -5.55
C GLU A 96 -1.91 -2.39 -6.03
N ASN A 97 -2.92 -1.70 -6.55
CA ASN A 97 -4.16 -2.31 -7.04
C ASN A 97 -3.98 -3.21 -8.28
N ASP A 98 -2.87 -3.07 -9.00
CA ASP A 98 -2.51 -3.88 -10.16
C ASP A 98 -1.64 -5.10 -9.79
N VAL A 99 -1.42 -5.34 -8.49
CA VAL A 99 -0.65 -6.49 -7.99
C VAL A 99 -1.55 -7.50 -7.30
N LEU A 100 -1.55 -8.75 -7.80
CA LEU A 100 -2.25 -9.86 -7.17
C LEU A 100 -1.36 -10.59 -6.16
N ILE A 101 -1.73 -10.53 -4.88
CA ILE A 101 -1.08 -11.30 -3.82
C ILE A 101 -1.84 -12.61 -3.57
N ASN A 102 -1.20 -13.74 -3.90
CA ASN A 102 -1.76 -15.08 -3.76
C ASN A 102 -1.10 -15.92 -2.64
N ILE A 103 -0.41 -15.26 -1.71
CA ILE A 103 0.29 -15.90 -0.60
C ILE A 103 -0.25 -15.41 0.74
N ASN A 104 -0.11 -16.23 1.78
CA ASN A 104 -0.31 -15.78 3.15
C ASN A 104 0.86 -14.84 3.53
N LEU A 105 0.57 -13.62 3.98
CA LEU A 105 1.60 -12.64 4.37
C LEU A 105 2.09 -12.81 5.82
N ASP A 106 1.41 -13.59 6.65
CA ASP A 106 1.80 -13.80 8.05
C ASP A 106 3.22 -14.37 8.22
N PRO A 107 3.71 -15.32 7.40
CA PRO A 107 5.10 -15.77 7.46
C PRO A 107 6.10 -14.65 7.16
N LEU A 108 5.78 -13.77 6.21
CA LEU A 108 6.61 -12.61 5.87
C LEU A 108 6.66 -11.62 7.04
N ILE A 109 5.49 -11.26 7.59
CA ILE A 109 5.38 -10.40 8.77
C ILE A 109 6.15 -10.98 9.95
N THR A 110 5.99 -12.29 10.21
CA THR A 110 6.71 -12.98 11.28
C THR A 110 8.23 -12.95 11.08
N SER A 111 8.69 -13.03 9.83
CA SER A 111 10.12 -12.92 9.52
C SER A 111 10.64 -11.51 9.76
N LEU A 112 9.88 -10.47 9.41
CA LEU A 112 10.21 -9.07 9.72
C LEU A 112 10.40 -8.88 11.23
N GLU A 113 9.45 -9.38 12.04
CA GLU A 113 9.51 -9.29 13.50
C GLU A 113 10.77 -9.95 14.07
N LYS A 114 11.07 -11.18 13.62
CA LYS A 114 12.14 -11.99 14.19
C LYS A 114 13.54 -11.53 13.81
N LYS A 115 13.70 -11.02 12.58
CA LYS A 115 15.01 -10.70 12.03
C LYS A 115 15.40 -9.23 12.19
N GLN A 116 14.50 -8.38 12.69
CA GLN A 116 14.70 -6.92 12.76
C GLN A 116 15.17 -6.36 11.41
N THR A 117 14.53 -6.81 10.33
CA THR A 117 14.92 -6.46 8.96
C THR A 117 14.27 -5.16 8.53
N ASP A 118 15.07 -4.18 8.10
CA ASP A 118 14.57 -2.87 7.64
C ASP A 118 13.94 -2.90 6.25
N LEU A 119 14.39 -3.81 5.36
CA LEU A 119 13.91 -3.94 3.98
C LEU A 119 13.89 -5.39 3.51
N ILE A 120 12.77 -5.81 2.92
CA ILE A 120 12.67 -7.08 2.20
C ILE A 120 12.45 -6.79 0.72
N ALA A 121 13.36 -7.28 -0.11
CA ALA A 121 13.18 -7.36 -1.56
C ALA A 121 13.09 -8.84 -1.96
N HIS A 122 12.13 -9.19 -2.81
CA HIS A 122 11.94 -10.55 -3.32
C HIS A 122 11.86 -10.53 -4.84
N ASN A 123 12.57 -11.45 -5.50
CA ASN A 123 12.48 -11.61 -6.94
C ASN A 123 11.15 -12.26 -7.30
N ILE A 124 10.37 -11.61 -8.15
CA ILE A 124 9.21 -12.26 -8.77
C ILE A 124 9.76 -13.18 -9.87
N LEU A 125 9.64 -14.49 -9.68
CA LEU A 125 10.01 -15.45 -10.72
C LEU A 125 9.04 -15.28 -11.90
N SER A 126 9.60 -15.15 -13.11
CA SER A 126 8.81 -15.16 -14.34
C SER A 126 8.03 -16.47 -14.43
N ILE A 127 6.71 -16.38 -14.61
CA ILE A 127 5.91 -17.54 -15.02
C ILE A 127 6.35 -17.86 -16.46
N PRO A 128 6.74 -19.10 -16.79
CA PRO A 128 7.07 -19.46 -18.16
C PRO A 128 5.90 -19.14 -19.09
N ASP A 129 6.17 -18.53 -20.24
CA ASP A 129 5.16 -18.33 -21.28
C ASP A 129 4.56 -19.71 -21.66
N HIS A 130 3.24 -19.84 -21.54
CA HIS A 130 2.47 -21.00 -21.97
C HIS A 130 2.14 -20.93 -23.46
#